data_AF-A0AAD1AYR1-F1
#
_entry.id   AF-A0AAD1AYR1-F1
#
_cell.length_a   1.000
_cell.length_b   1.000
_cell.length_c   1.000
_cell.angle_alpha   90.00
_cell.angle_beta   90.00
_cell.angle_gamma   90.00
#
_symmetry.space_group_name_H-M   'P 1'
#
loop_
_entity.id
_entity.type
_entity.pdbx_description
1 polymer ?
#
loop_
_entity_poly.entity_id
_entity_poly.type
_entity_poly.pdbx_seq_one_letter_code
_entity_poly.pdbx_strand_id
1 'polypeptide(L)'
;MTGTNIETHSSQLTTTSLAVLIDADNTPPKIVDGLFEEIAKFGTASVKRIYGDWTKPNLGGWKSVLLKHSIQPIQQFAYTQGKNATDCSMIIDAMDLLYSKQLSGFCLVSSDSDFTRLAARLREEGLTVYGFGERKTPGPFVAACDKFIYTEVLRSDHAPQHTPDKPQSCEEPVNKEDPPLQLIANVIDDISDEEDWANLGTLGQHLSKRKPDFDTRLFGHKKLSDMIRAYPKWFQIQKGQGKSIQVKTLRK
;
A
#
# COMPACT_ATOMS: atom_id res chain seq x y z
N MET A 1 44.97 -25.36 27.58
CA MET A 1 44.69 -24.39 26.50
C MET A 1 43.26 -24.61 26.04
N THR A 2 42.31 -23.96 26.69
CA THR A 2 40.89 -23.95 26.33
C THR A 2 40.64 -22.75 25.42
N GLY A 3 40.49 -22.99 24.12
CA GLY A 3 40.13 -21.96 23.14
C GLY A 3 38.64 -21.67 23.20
N THR A 4 38.30 -20.46 23.61
CA THR A 4 36.94 -19.91 23.59
C THR A 4 36.58 -19.55 22.14
N ASN A 5 35.66 -20.28 21.51
CA ASN A 5 35.04 -19.88 20.25
C ASN A 5 34.05 -18.75 20.54
N ILE A 6 34.36 -17.55 20.08
CA ILE A 6 33.43 -16.42 20.04
C ILE A 6 32.62 -16.58 18.76
N GLU A 7 31.39 -17.08 18.87
CA GLU A 7 30.40 -17.02 17.79
C GLU A 7 29.96 -15.57 17.61
N THR A 8 30.53 -14.89 16.63
CA THR A 8 30.00 -13.63 16.10
C THR A 8 28.65 -13.88 15.45
N HIS A 9 27.55 -13.61 16.16
CA HIS A 9 26.23 -13.42 15.58
C HIS A 9 26.26 -12.16 14.70
N SER A 10 26.53 -12.33 13.41
CA SER A 10 26.29 -11.31 12.40
C SER A 10 24.78 -11.24 12.15
N SER A 11 24.10 -10.30 12.80
CA SER A 11 22.72 -9.93 12.45
C SER A 11 22.71 -9.37 11.02
N GLN A 12 22.47 -10.23 10.04
CA GLN A 12 22.17 -9.80 8.68
C GLN A 12 20.95 -8.90 8.74
N LEU A 13 21.10 -7.63 8.33
CA LEU A 13 19.99 -6.75 8.01
C LEU A 13 19.19 -7.43 6.88
N THR A 14 18.14 -8.18 7.24
CA THR A 14 17.25 -8.78 6.26
C THR A 14 16.48 -7.66 5.58
N THR A 15 16.96 -7.20 4.44
CA THR A 15 16.24 -6.25 3.59
C THR A 15 14.99 -6.95 3.07
N THR A 16 13.80 -6.47 3.45
CA THR A 16 12.51 -6.98 2.96
C THR A 16 12.50 -6.93 1.43
N SER A 17 12.54 -8.09 0.78
CA SER A 17 12.55 -8.20 -0.68
C SER A 17 11.11 -8.34 -1.20
N LEU A 18 10.74 -7.48 -2.15
CA LEU A 18 9.38 -7.43 -2.70
C LEU A 18 9.38 -7.72 -4.21
N ALA A 19 8.40 -8.49 -4.67
CA ALA A 19 8.07 -8.59 -6.09
C ALA A 19 6.95 -7.62 -6.44
N VAL A 20 7.19 -6.77 -7.44
CA VAL A 20 6.23 -5.77 -7.93
C VAL A 20 5.71 -6.23 -9.28
N LEU A 21 4.42 -6.57 -9.30
CA LEU A 21 3.72 -7.09 -10.47
C LEU A 21 2.67 -6.06 -10.90
N ILE A 22 2.85 -5.49 -12.08
CA ILE A 22 2.04 -4.38 -12.59
C ILE A 22 1.18 -4.84 -13.75
N ASP A 23 -0.11 -4.61 -13.66
CA ASP A 23 -1.05 -4.77 -14.77
C ASP A 23 -1.05 -3.50 -15.62
N ALA A 24 -0.47 -3.56 -16.82
CA ALA A 24 -0.34 -2.41 -17.71
C ALA A 24 -1.67 -1.97 -18.34
N ASP A 25 -2.63 -2.88 -18.45
CA ASP A 25 -3.93 -2.62 -19.08
C ASP A 25 -4.83 -1.83 -18.11
N ASN A 26 -4.68 -2.05 -16.79
CA ASN A 26 -5.46 -1.37 -15.75
C ASN A 26 -4.73 -0.24 -15.00
N THR A 27 -3.45 -0.01 -15.29
CA THR A 27 -2.62 0.99 -14.59
C THR A 27 -2.13 2.08 -15.54
N PRO A 28 -2.18 3.37 -15.16
CA PRO A 28 -1.59 4.43 -15.97
C PRO A 28 -0.09 4.66 -15.66
N PRO A 29 0.79 4.94 -16.65
CA PRO A 29 2.22 5.14 -16.42
C PRO A 29 2.57 6.24 -15.41
N LYS A 30 1.69 7.24 -15.27
CA LYS A 30 1.92 8.43 -14.42
C LYS A 30 2.04 8.14 -12.92
N ILE A 31 1.54 6.99 -12.44
CA ILE A 31 1.60 6.67 -11.01
C ILE A 31 2.90 6.00 -10.59
N VAL A 32 3.74 5.59 -11.53
CA VAL A 32 4.84 4.64 -11.28
C VAL A 32 5.94 5.24 -10.41
N ASP A 33 6.22 6.54 -10.58
CA ASP A 33 7.19 7.25 -9.73
C ASP A 33 6.74 7.20 -8.25
N GLY A 34 5.52 7.65 -7.96
CA GLY A 34 4.96 7.61 -6.60
C GLY A 34 4.73 6.19 -6.07
N LEU A 35 4.42 5.24 -6.94
CA LEU A 35 4.32 3.82 -6.61
C LEU A 35 5.64 3.27 -6.04
N PHE A 36 6.76 3.49 -6.73
CA PHE A 36 8.05 2.99 -6.23
C PHE A 36 8.54 3.75 -5.01
N GLU A 37 8.23 5.05 -4.87
CA GLU A 37 8.47 5.80 -3.64
C GLU A 37 7.69 5.23 -2.44
N GLU A 38 6.44 4.80 -2.66
CA GLU A 38 5.63 4.17 -1.62
C GLU A 38 6.14 2.76 -1.29
N ILE A 39 6.48 1.96 -2.29
CA ILE A 39 7.02 0.60 -2.10
C ILE A 39 8.35 0.64 -1.33
N ALA A 40 9.20 1.65 -1.56
CA ALA A 40 10.46 1.84 -0.84
C ALA A 40 10.28 2.01 0.67
N LYS A 41 9.09 2.37 1.15
CA LYS A 41 8.77 2.44 2.60
C LYS A 41 8.57 1.06 3.23
N PHE A 42 8.25 0.04 2.42
CA PHE A 42 7.97 -1.31 2.87
C PHE A 42 9.14 -2.27 2.64
N GLY A 43 9.90 -2.06 1.57
CA GLY A 43 11.02 -2.92 1.23
C GLY A 43 11.69 -2.55 -0.10
N THR A 44 12.58 -3.43 -0.54
CA THR A 44 13.30 -3.29 -1.81
C THR A 44 12.57 -4.06 -2.90
N ALA A 45 12.11 -3.35 -3.93
CA ALA A 45 11.54 -3.93 -5.14
C ALA A 45 12.61 -4.71 -5.93
N SER A 46 12.72 -6.02 -5.61
CA SER A 46 13.76 -6.92 -6.11
C SER A 46 13.38 -7.54 -7.46
N VAL A 47 12.09 -7.77 -7.67
CA VAL A 47 11.52 -8.16 -8.95
C VAL A 47 10.55 -7.07 -9.37
N LYS A 48 10.66 -6.59 -10.61
CA LYS A 48 9.81 -5.54 -11.16
C LYS A 48 9.34 -5.99 -12.53
N ARG A 49 8.09 -6.41 -12.63
CA ARG A 49 7.49 -6.91 -13.87
C ARG A 49 6.21 -6.19 -14.16
N ILE A 50 5.98 -5.97 -15.45
CA ILE A 50 4.74 -5.38 -15.94
C ILE A 50 4.20 -6.23 -17.08
N TYR A 51 2.90 -6.51 -17.02
CA TYR A 51 2.23 -7.45 -17.91
C TYR A 51 1.28 -6.68 -18.82
N GLY A 52 1.33 -6.99 -20.10
CA GLY A 52 0.42 -6.40 -21.08
C GLY A 52 0.73 -6.87 -22.49
N ASP A 53 -0.15 -6.47 -23.40
CA ASP A 53 0.07 -6.67 -24.82
C ASP A 53 0.75 -5.43 -25.41
N TRP A 54 2.09 -5.44 -25.47
CA TRP A 54 2.91 -4.33 -25.96
C TRP A 54 2.76 -4.04 -27.45
N THR A 55 1.97 -4.85 -28.18
CA THR A 55 1.56 -4.51 -29.55
C THR A 55 0.45 -3.45 -29.57
N LYS A 56 -0.25 -3.23 -28.46
CA LYS A 56 -1.32 -2.23 -28.37
C LYS A 56 -0.73 -0.81 -28.33
N PRO A 57 -1.26 0.13 -29.14
CA PRO A 57 -0.72 1.49 -29.23
C PRO A 57 -0.89 2.32 -27.95
N ASN A 58 -1.88 2.01 -27.11
CA ASN A 58 -2.14 2.71 -25.85
C ASN A 58 -1.06 2.48 -24.77
N LEU A 59 -0.20 1.45 -24.92
CA LEU A 59 0.88 1.18 -23.97
C LEU A 59 2.19 1.92 -24.31
N GLY A 60 2.24 2.70 -25.40
CA GLY A 60 3.45 3.42 -25.83
C GLY A 60 4.03 4.37 -24.76
N GLY A 61 3.17 4.93 -23.91
CA GLY A 61 3.57 5.83 -22.81
C GLY A 61 4.38 5.17 -21.70
N TRP A 62 4.44 3.84 -21.65
CA TRP A 62 5.20 3.11 -20.64
C TRP A 62 6.71 3.09 -20.93
N LYS A 63 7.13 3.17 -22.19
CA LYS A 63 8.52 2.90 -22.61
C LYS A 63 9.57 3.67 -21.79
N SER A 64 9.37 4.97 -21.59
CA SER A 64 10.29 5.82 -20.81
C SER A 64 10.33 5.41 -19.34
N VAL A 65 9.16 5.08 -18.76
CA VAL A 65 8.99 4.68 -17.37
C VAL A 65 9.61 3.32 -17.08
N LEU A 66 9.46 2.36 -18.00
CA LEU A 66 10.05 1.02 -17.86
C LEU A 66 11.57 1.10 -17.76
N LEU A 67 12.20 1.88 -18.64
CA LEU A 67 13.66 2.07 -18.66
C LEU A 67 14.13 2.79 -17.39
N LYS A 68 13.43 3.86 -16.97
CA LYS A 68 13.76 4.63 -15.77
C LYS A 68 13.81 3.78 -14.50
N HIS A 69 12.84 2.87 -14.35
CA HIS A 69 12.69 2.07 -13.12
C HIS A 69 13.25 0.66 -13.20
N SER A 70 13.85 0.29 -14.34
CA SER A 70 14.32 -1.07 -14.63
C SER A 70 13.20 -2.11 -14.48
N ILE A 71 12.02 -1.80 -15.04
CA ILE A 71 10.86 -2.70 -15.02
C ILE A 71 10.93 -3.59 -16.26
N GLN A 72 10.84 -4.89 -16.07
CA GLN A 72 10.83 -5.85 -17.16
C GLN A 72 9.42 -5.96 -17.78
N PRO A 73 9.24 -5.64 -19.07
CA PRO A 73 7.99 -5.91 -19.76
C PRO A 73 7.84 -7.41 -20.05
N ILE A 74 6.68 -7.96 -19.69
CA ILE A 74 6.24 -9.30 -20.02
C ILE A 74 5.15 -9.16 -21.09
N GLN A 75 5.42 -9.68 -22.28
CA GLN A 75 4.48 -9.64 -23.40
C GLN A 75 3.49 -10.79 -23.28
N GLN A 76 2.21 -10.47 -23.36
CA GLN A 76 1.14 -11.46 -23.51
C GLN A 76 0.19 -11.03 -24.62
N PHE A 77 0.12 -11.82 -25.70
CA PHE A 77 -0.81 -11.55 -26.79
C PHE A 77 -2.25 -11.80 -26.34
N ALA A 78 -3.14 -10.86 -26.65
CA ALA A 78 -4.58 -11.06 -26.50
C ALA A 78 -5.13 -11.84 -27.70
N TYR A 79 -5.37 -13.14 -27.56
CA TYR A 79 -5.91 -13.99 -28.64
C TYR A 79 -7.37 -13.69 -28.99
N THR A 80 -8.11 -13.07 -28.06
CA THR A 80 -9.51 -12.65 -28.22
C THR A 80 -9.75 -11.43 -27.34
N GLN A 81 -10.50 -10.44 -27.83
CA GLN A 81 -10.83 -9.24 -27.05
C GLN A 81 -11.66 -9.60 -25.81
N GLY A 82 -11.30 -9.00 -24.66
CA GLY A 82 -12.02 -9.17 -23.39
C GLY A 82 -11.70 -10.46 -22.62
N LYS A 83 -10.60 -11.15 -22.93
CA LYS A 83 -10.11 -12.28 -22.10
C LYS A 83 -8.91 -11.88 -21.25
N ASN A 84 -8.86 -12.45 -20.06
CA ASN A 84 -7.93 -12.19 -18.96
C ASN A 84 -6.56 -12.83 -19.20
N ALA A 85 -6.04 -12.77 -20.44
CA ALA A 85 -4.78 -13.41 -20.81
C ALA A 85 -3.59 -12.77 -20.07
N THR A 86 -3.57 -11.44 -19.99
CA THR A 86 -2.59 -10.67 -19.20
C THR A 86 -2.64 -11.10 -17.74
N ASP A 87 -3.85 -11.22 -17.17
CA ASP A 87 -4.04 -11.56 -15.75
C ASP A 87 -3.60 -12.99 -15.45
N CYS A 88 -3.96 -13.96 -16.30
CA CYS A 88 -3.47 -15.33 -16.22
C CYS A 88 -1.95 -15.40 -16.27
N SER A 89 -1.31 -14.64 -17.18
CA SER A 89 0.15 -14.57 -17.27
C SER A 89 0.77 -14.03 -15.98
N MET A 90 0.21 -12.95 -15.44
CA MET A 90 0.66 -12.37 -14.17
C MET A 90 0.47 -13.33 -12.98
N ILE A 91 -0.66 -14.05 -12.91
CA ILE A 91 -0.94 -15.03 -11.86
C ILE A 91 0.05 -16.19 -11.92
N ILE A 92 0.28 -16.76 -13.11
CA ILE A 92 1.23 -17.87 -13.29
C ILE A 92 2.63 -17.44 -12.83
N ASP A 93 3.08 -16.27 -13.29
CA ASP A 93 4.42 -15.78 -12.96
C ASP A 93 4.54 -15.39 -11.47
N ALA A 94 3.45 -14.90 -10.85
CA ALA A 94 3.41 -14.68 -9.40
C ALA A 94 3.61 -15.98 -8.61
N MET A 95 2.96 -17.07 -9.04
CA MET A 95 3.13 -18.40 -8.43
C MET A 95 4.54 -18.96 -8.64
N ASP A 96 5.12 -18.78 -9.83
CA ASP A 96 6.50 -19.18 -10.09
C ASP A 96 7.47 -18.40 -9.21
N LEU A 97 7.27 -17.08 -9.03
CA LEU A 97 8.08 -16.26 -8.13
C LEU A 97 7.94 -16.67 -6.67
N LEU A 98 6.72 -17.00 -6.23
CA LEU A 98 6.43 -17.48 -4.88
C LEU A 98 7.27 -18.72 -4.54
N TYR A 99 7.40 -19.67 -5.48
CA TYR A 99 8.14 -20.92 -5.23
C TYR A 99 9.63 -20.87 -5.62
N SER A 100 10.05 -19.93 -6.46
CA SER A 100 11.43 -19.88 -6.98
C SER A 100 12.34 -18.84 -6.31
N LYS A 101 11.78 -17.91 -5.53
CA LYS A 101 12.54 -16.80 -4.93
C LYS A 101 12.24 -16.67 -3.44
N GLN A 102 13.25 -16.28 -2.67
CA GLN A 102 13.09 -15.89 -1.27
C GLN A 102 12.59 -14.44 -1.19
N LEU A 103 11.31 -14.25 -1.49
CA LEU A 103 10.62 -12.97 -1.36
C LEU A 103 9.96 -12.87 0.01
N SER A 104 9.90 -11.66 0.56
CA SER A 104 9.17 -11.35 1.81
C SER A 104 7.72 -10.92 1.54
N GLY A 105 7.42 -10.51 0.31
CA GLY A 105 6.09 -10.03 -0.04
C GLY A 105 5.92 -9.68 -1.52
N PHE A 106 4.68 -9.37 -1.86
CA PHE A 106 4.24 -9.05 -3.21
C PHE A 106 3.51 -7.70 -3.22
N CYS A 107 3.78 -6.90 -4.24
CA CYS A 107 3.03 -5.70 -4.60
C CYS A 107 2.22 -6.01 -5.86
N LEU A 108 0.89 -6.11 -5.71
CA LEU A 108 -0.04 -6.34 -6.81
C LEU A 108 -0.63 -5.00 -7.23
N VAL A 109 -0.31 -4.54 -8.44
CA VAL A 109 -0.74 -3.23 -8.96
C VAL A 109 -1.81 -3.46 -10.03
N SER A 110 -3.06 -3.48 -9.60
CA SER A 110 -4.26 -3.59 -10.44
C SER A 110 -5.50 -3.14 -9.66
N SER A 111 -6.58 -2.83 -10.37
CA SER A 111 -7.91 -2.59 -9.77
C SER A 111 -8.89 -3.75 -10.03
N ASP A 112 -8.43 -4.84 -10.63
CA ASP A 112 -9.25 -6.01 -10.97
C ASP A 112 -9.46 -6.93 -9.76
N SER A 113 -10.70 -7.37 -9.56
CA SER A 113 -11.06 -8.35 -8.52
C SER A 113 -10.54 -9.75 -8.79
N ASP A 114 -10.15 -10.10 -10.02
CA ASP A 114 -9.68 -11.44 -10.35
C ASP A 114 -8.39 -11.83 -9.59
N PHE A 115 -7.61 -10.84 -9.13
CA PHE A 115 -6.44 -11.06 -8.29
C PHE A 115 -6.75 -11.38 -6.81
N THR A 116 -8.02 -11.38 -6.40
CA THR A 116 -8.43 -11.67 -5.02
C THR A 116 -7.91 -13.02 -4.53
N ARG A 117 -8.04 -14.08 -5.34
CA ARG A 117 -7.55 -15.41 -4.97
C ARG A 117 -6.03 -15.51 -4.95
N LEU A 118 -5.34 -14.79 -5.83
CA LEU A 118 -3.88 -14.70 -5.81
C LEU A 118 -3.40 -14.03 -4.51
N ALA A 119 -3.98 -12.89 -4.13
CA ALA A 119 -3.64 -12.19 -2.90
C ALA A 119 -3.85 -13.07 -1.66
N ALA A 120 -5.01 -13.75 -1.58
CA ALA A 120 -5.29 -14.68 -0.49
C ALA A 120 -4.26 -15.82 -0.44
N ARG A 121 -3.94 -16.43 -1.59
CA ARG A 121 -2.99 -17.54 -1.68
C ARG A 121 -1.57 -17.14 -1.26
N LEU A 122 -1.11 -15.96 -1.65
CA LEU A 122 0.20 -15.44 -1.23
C LEU A 122 0.29 -15.25 0.29
N ARG A 123 -0.80 -14.80 0.92
CA ARG A 123 -0.90 -14.66 2.38
C ARG A 123 -1.00 -15.98 3.11
N GLU A 124 -1.68 -16.97 2.54
CA GLU A 124 -1.71 -18.34 3.07
C GLU A 124 -0.30 -18.93 3.19
N GLU A 125 0.62 -18.56 2.30
CA GLU A 125 2.04 -18.95 2.35
C GLU A 125 2.90 -18.04 3.26
N GLY A 126 2.27 -17.12 4.00
CA GLY A 126 2.93 -16.26 4.98
C GLY A 126 3.64 -15.03 4.38
N LEU A 127 3.43 -14.71 3.11
CA LEU A 127 4.00 -13.52 2.49
C LEU A 127 3.09 -12.30 2.69
N THR A 128 3.70 -11.13 2.85
CA THR A 128 2.94 -9.87 2.96
C THR A 128 2.46 -9.43 1.57
N VAL A 129 1.17 -9.10 1.45
CA VAL A 129 0.58 -8.63 0.19
C VAL A 129 0.17 -7.16 0.30
N TYR A 130 0.78 -6.35 -0.56
CA TYR A 130 0.46 -4.94 -0.76
C TYR A 130 -0.36 -4.79 -2.06
N GLY A 131 -1.61 -4.37 -1.96
CA GLY A 131 -2.44 -4.04 -3.11
C GLY A 131 -2.31 -2.57 -3.49
N PHE A 132 -2.31 -2.28 -4.78
CA PHE A 132 -2.33 -0.93 -5.32
C PHE A 132 -3.37 -0.84 -6.43
N GLY A 133 -4.37 0.03 -6.29
CA GLY A 133 -5.43 0.18 -7.28
C GLY A 133 -6.18 1.49 -7.15
N GLU A 134 -7.13 1.74 -8.03
CA GLU A 134 -8.00 2.92 -7.99
C GLU A 134 -9.09 2.76 -6.92
N ARG A 135 -9.76 3.85 -6.54
CA ARG A 135 -10.86 3.84 -5.55
C ARG A 135 -12.03 2.94 -5.95
N LYS A 136 -12.37 2.96 -7.23
CA LYS A 136 -12.43 1.77 -8.10
C LYS A 136 -12.70 0.39 -7.51
N THR A 137 -11.68 -0.06 -6.78
CA THR A 137 -11.34 -1.45 -6.58
C THR A 137 -12.38 -2.16 -5.71
N PRO A 138 -12.88 -3.34 -6.10
CA PRO A 138 -13.85 -4.08 -5.31
C PRO A 138 -13.32 -4.42 -3.91
N GLY A 139 -14.18 -4.26 -2.91
CA GLY A 139 -13.89 -4.57 -1.50
C GLY A 139 -13.29 -5.96 -1.24
N PRO A 140 -13.68 -7.04 -1.95
CA PRO A 140 -13.06 -8.36 -1.79
C PRO A 140 -11.54 -8.37 -2.06
N PHE A 141 -11.09 -7.67 -3.10
CA PHE A 141 -9.66 -7.63 -3.41
C PHE A 141 -8.89 -6.80 -2.37
N VAL A 142 -9.47 -5.68 -1.94
CA VAL A 142 -8.92 -4.86 -0.84
C VAL A 142 -8.74 -5.68 0.43
N ALA A 143 -9.77 -6.43 0.83
CA ALA A 143 -9.75 -7.27 2.04
C ALA A 143 -8.79 -8.47 1.93
N ALA A 144 -8.50 -8.92 0.71
CA ALA A 144 -7.54 -10.00 0.48
C ALA A 144 -6.09 -9.54 0.70
N CYS A 145 -5.79 -8.25 0.68
CA CYS A 145 -4.44 -7.71 0.93
C CYS A 145 -4.18 -7.46 2.42
N ASP A 146 -2.91 -7.40 2.83
CA ASP A 146 -2.54 -6.94 4.19
C ASP A 146 -2.57 -5.41 4.29
N LYS A 147 -2.26 -4.73 3.19
CA LYS A 147 -2.42 -3.28 3.04
C LYS A 147 -2.79 -2.96 1.62
N PHE A 148 -3.70 -2.00 1.44
CA PHE A 148 -4.14 -1.53 0.14
C PHE A 148 -3.90 -0.03 0.02
N ILE A 149 -3.33 0.42 -1.10
CA ILE A 149 -2.97 1.83 -1.32
C ILE A 149 -3.64 2.30 -2.59
N TYR A 150 -4.48 3.33 -2.45
CA TYR A 150 -5.17 3.93 -3.58
C TYR A 150 -4.22 4.77 -4.43
N THR A 151 -4.15 4.52 -5.73
CA THR A 151 -3.19 5.16 -6.64
C THR A 151 -3.34 6.68 -6.74
N GLU A 152 -4.50 7.20 -6.37
CA GLU A 152 -4.81 8.62 -6.27
C GLU A 152 -3.87 9.35 -5.29
N VAL A 153 -3.45 8.70 -4.20
CA VAL A 153 -2.52 9.31 -3.23
C VAL A 153 -1.07 9.33 -3.72
N LEU A 154 -0.78 8.64 -4.83
CA LEU A 154 0.56 8.50 -5.40
C LEU A 154 0.84 9.51 -6.53
N ARG A 155 -0.18 10.25 -6.98
CA ARG A 155 -0.03 11.25 -8.04
C ARG A 155 0.65 12.50 -7.49
N SER A 156 1.70 12.95 -8.17
CA SER A 156 2.54 14.10 -7.78
C SER A 156 1.76 15.43 -7.71
N ASP A 157 0.59 15.50 -8.37
CA ASP A 157 -0.30 16.65 -8.36
C ASP A 157 -0.96 16.91 -6.99
N HIS A 158 -0.80 15.99 -6.03
CA HIS A 158 -1.33 16.09 -4.66
C HIS A 158 -0.28 16.39 -3.59
N ALA A 159 0.93 16.78 -3.95
CA ALA A 159 1.80 17.47 -2.99
C ALA A 159 1.11 18.79 -2.59
N PRO A 160 0.80 19.06 -1.30
CA PRO A 160 0.32 20.37 -0.91
C PRO A 160 1.43 21.38 -1.19
N GLN A 161 1.28 22.11 -2.30
CA GLN A 161 2.14 23.22 -2.69
C GLN A 161 1.98 24.32 -1.65
N HIS A 162 2.94 24.43 -0.73
CA HIS A 162 3.21 25.68 -0.03
C HIS A 162 4.11 26.54 -0.94
N THR A 163 3.51 27.19 -1.92
CA THR A 163 4.11 28.35 -2.58
C THR A 163 3.03 29.44 -2.66
N PRO A 164 3.17 30.55 -1.92
CA PRO A 164 2.22 31.65 -1.95
C PRO A 164 2.56 32.54 -3.15
N ASP A 165 2.03 32.21 -4.33
CA ASP A 165 1.62 33.16 -5.38
C ASP A 165 1.37 32.43 -6.71
N LYS A 166 0.09 32.17 -7.02
CA LYS A 166 -0.55 32.45 -8.33
C LYS A 166 -1.99 31.89 -8.38
N PRO A 167 -2.92 32.53 -9.10
CA PRO A 167 -4.33 32.14 -9.10
C PRO A 167 -4.67 31.10 -10.19
N GLN A 168 -5.40 30.06 -9.75
CA GLN A 168 -6.39 29.21 -10.45
C GLN A 168 -6.05 28.54 -11.79
N SER A 169 -6.04 27.20 -11.75
CA SER A 169 -6.83 26.38 -12.68
C SER A 169 -7.55 25.27 -11.90
N CYS A 170 -8.85 25.16 -12.13
CA CYS A 170 -9.76 24.23 -11.46
C CYS A 170 -9.47 22.77 -11.84
N GLU A 171 -8.99 21.95 -10.91
CA GLU A 171 -9.06 20.49 -11.00
C GLU A 171 -9.36 19.91 -9.60
N GLU A 172 -10.20 18.87 -9.57
CA GLU A 172 -11.10 18.52 -8.47
C GLU A 172 -10.45 18.37 -7.08
N PRO A 173 -11.12 18.83 -6.01
CA PRO A 173 -10.67 18.52 -4.66
C PRO A 173 -10.72 17.01 -4.48
N VAL A 174 -9.67 16.42 -3.90
CA VAL A 174 -9.80 15.12 -3.21
C VAL A 174 -11.04 15.24 -2.36
N ASN A 175 -12.09 14.48 -2.71
CA ASN A 175 -13.32 14.45 -1.96
C ASN A 175 -12.91 14.06 -0.53
N LYS A 176 -12.87 15.05 0.38
CA LYS A 176 -12.46 14.86 1.77
C LYS A 176 -13.56 14.06 2.42
N GLU A 177 -13.49 12.75 2.25
CA GLU A 177 -14.41 11.84 2.88
C GLU A 177 -14.31 12.01 4.39
N ASP A 178 -15.43 11.85 5.06
CA ASP A 178 -15.40 11.78 6.50
C ASP A 178 -14.68 10.49 6.92
N PRO A 179 -13.68 10.57 7.81
CA PRO A 179 -12.99 9.39 8.29
C PRO A 179 -13.96 8.47 9.02
N PRO A 180 -13.68 7.14 9.10
CA PRO A 180 -14.54 6.19 9.78
C PRO A 180 -14.41 6.32 11.31
N LEU A 181 -14.94 7.40 11.88
CA LEU A 181 -14.85 7.75 13.30
C LEU A 181 -15.43 6.66 14.21
N GLN A 182 -16.46 5.94 13.74
CA GLN A 182 -17.02 4.77 14.41
C GLN A 182 -16.02 3.64 14.56
N LEU A 183 -15.39 3.23 13.46
CA LEU A 183 -14.36 2.20 13.48
C LEU A 183 -13.19 2.59 14.37
N ILE A 184 -12.70 3.83 14.25
CA ILE A 184 -11.56 4.32 15.03
C ILE A 184 -11.85 4.26 16.53
N ALA A 185 -13.04 4.70 16.96
CA ALA A 185 -13.41 4.61 18.37
C ALA A 185 -13.50 3.17 18.86
N ASN A 186 -14.16 2.28 18.12
CA ASN A 186 -14.27 0.89 18.52
C ASN A 186 -12.88 0.24 18.66
N VAL A 187 -11.94 0.58 17.78
CA VAL A 187 -10.55 0.08 17.90
C VAL A 187 -9.84 0.65 19.12
N ILE A 188 -10.09 1.91 19.49
CA ILE A 188 -9.53 2.50 20.71
C ILE A 188 -10.09 1.78 21.95
N ASP A 189 -11.40 1.56 21.99
CA ASP A 189 -12.08 0.88 23.10
C ASP A 189 -11.59 -0.58 23.26
N ASP A 190 -11.24 -1.24 22.16
CA ASP A 190 -10.71 -2.61 22.19
C ASP A 190 -9.24 -2.71 22.66
N ILE A 191 -8.47 -1.61 22.62
CA ILE A 191 -7.04 -1.60 22.95
C ILE A 191 -6.70 -0.69 24.14
N SER A 192 -7.71 -0.08 24.75
CA SER A 192 -7.52 0.85 25.87
C SER A 192 -7.09 0.12 27.14
N ASP A 193 -6.28 0.80 27.95
CA ASP A 193 -5.87 0.34 29.28
C ASP A 193 -6.95 0.58 30.35
N GLU A 194 -6.63 0.31 31.62
CA GLU A 194 -7.53 0.52 32.76
C GLU A 194 -7.93 1.99 32.97
N GLU A 195 -7.23 2.95 32.36
CA GLU A 195 -7.54 4.39 32.41
C GLU A 195 -8.28 4.89 31.13
N ASP A 196 -8.71 3.94 30.29
CA ASP A 196 -9.26 4.11 28.95
C ASP A 196 -8.34 4.84 27.95
N TRP A 197 -7.02 4.75 28.12
CA TRP A 197 -6.06 5.29 27.17
C TRP A 197 -5.50 4.21 26.25
N ALA A 198 -5.40 4.53 24.96
CA ALA A 198 -4.81 3.67 23.94
C ALA A 198 -3.53 4.29 23.39
N ASN A 199 -2.53 3.48 23.07
CA ASN A 199 -1.35 3.94 22.35
C ASN A 199 -1.67 4.20 20.87
N LEU A 200 -1.31 5.39 20.35
CA LEU A 200 -1.58 5.79 18.96
C LEU A 200 -0.89 4.89 17.92
N GLY A 201 0.31 4.38 18.24
CA GLY A 201 1.02 3.44 17.38
C GLY A 201 0.29 2.11 17.28
N THR A 202 -0.16 1.57 18.42
CA THR A 202 -1.00 0.36 18.48
C THR A 202 -2.33 0.58 17.75
N LEU A 203 -2.97 1.74 17.92
CA LEU A 203 -4.17 2.12 17.16
C LEU A 203 -3.91 2.03 15.65
N GLY A 204 -2.81 2.61 15.16
CA GLY A 204 -2.45 2.55 13.75
C GLY A 204 -2.27 1.11 13.25
N GLN A 205 -1.60 0.26 14.02
CA GLN A 205 -1.42 -1.16 13.68
C GLN A 205 -2.75 -1.92 13.62
N HIS A 206 -3.66 -1.70 14.58
CA HIS A 206 -4.96 -2.35 14.60
C HIS A 206 -5.88 -1.84 13.48
N LEU A 207 -5.83 -0.54 13.17
CA LEU A 207 -6.55 0.03 12.03
C LEU A 207 -6.11 -0.58 10.72
N SER A 208 -4.80 -0.69 10.47
CA SER A 208 -4.29 -1.34 9.26
C SER A 208 -4.70 -2.81 9.15
N LYS A 209 -4.79 -3.53 10.28
CA LYS A 209 -5.26 -4.93 10.29
C LYS A 209 -6.76 -5.07 10.03
N ARG A 210 -7.59 -4.16 10.57
CA ARG A 210 -9.06 -4.23 10.41
C ARG A 210 -9.55 -3.64 9.08
N LYS A 211 -8.86 -2.63 8.58
CA LYS A 211 -9.20 -1.91 7.35
C LYS A 211 -7.91 -1.72 6.53
N PRO A 212 -7.58 -2.68 5.63
CA PRO A 212 -6.32 -2.67 4.88
C PRO A 212 -6.10 -1.40 4.03
N ASP A 213 -7.18 -0.76 3.58
CA ASP A 213 -7.18 0.46 2.78
C ASP A 213 -7.22 1.76 3.60
N PHE A 214 -7.08 1.68 4.92
CA PHE A 214 -7.07 2.87 5.76
C PHE A 214 -5.79 3.70 5.53
N ASP A 215 -5.97 4.91 4.99
CA ASP A 215 -4.90 5.88 4.78
C ASP A 215 -5.37 7.29 5.16
N THR A 216 -4.63 7.96 6.05
CA THR A 216 -4.99 9.29 6.55
C THR A 216 -4.97 10.36 5.46
N ARG A 217 -4.20 10.15 4.39
CA ARG A 217 -4.10 11.07 3.24
C ARG A 217 -5.42 11.20 2.51
N LEU A 218 -6.24 10.15 2.49
CA LEU A 218 -7.58 10.17 1.88
C LEU A 218 -8.51 11.17 2.58
N PHE A 219 -8.30 11.37 3.88
CA PHE A 219 -9.05 12.30 4.72
C PHE A 219 -8.36 13.67 4.84
N GLY A 220 -7.28 13.92 4.08
CA GLY A 220 -6.55 15.19 4.09
C GLY A 220 -5.51 15.34 5.22
N HIS A 221 -5.11 14.26 5.88
CA HIS A 221 -4.15 14.29 6.99
C HIS A 221 -2.85 13.53 6.67
N LYS A 222 -1.71 14.15 6.98
CA LYS A 222 -0.38 13.52 6.76
C LYS A 222 -0.05 12.44 7.79
N LYS A 223 -0.60 12.56 9.00
CA LYS A 223 -0.35 11.64 10.12
C LYS A 223 -1.65 11.31 10.83
N LEU A 224 -1.70 10.11 11.42
CA LEU A 224 -2.81 9.69 12.27
C LEU A 224 -3.03 10.65 13.46
N SER A 225 -1.94 11.17 14.05
CA SER A 225 -2.01 12.18 15.11
C SER A 225 -2.76 13.44 14.69
N ASP A 226 -2.57 13.88 13.44
CA ASP A 226 -3.15 15.11 12.92
C ASP A 226 -4.63 14.91 12.63
N MET A 227 -4.99 13.73 12.13
CA MET A 227 -6.37 13.31 11.94
C MET A 227 -7.11 13.24 13.28
N ILE A 228 -6.57 12.56 14.30
CA ILE A 228 -7.21 12.46 15.61
C ILE A 228 -7.42 13.85 16.24
N ARG A 229 -6.45 14.76 16.13
CA ARG A 229 -6.57 16.15 16.61
C ARG A 229 -7.67 16.94 15.91
N ALA A 230 -7.99 16.63 14.66
CA ALA A 230 -9.03 17.32 13.90
C ALA A 230 -10.46 16.98 14.37
N TYR A 231 -10.64 15.91 15.15
CA TYR A 231 -11.93 15.46 15.68
C TYR A 231 -11.99 15.48 17.22
N PRO A 232 -11.82 16.65 17.87
CA PRO A 232 -11.78 16.77 19.33
C PRO A 232 -13.12 16.45 20.01
N LYS A 233 -14.21 16.37 19.24
CA LYS A 233 -15.52 15.92 19.75
C LYS A 233 -15.57 14.40 19.97
N TRP A 234 -14.74 13.64 19.26
CA TRP A 234 -14.72 12.17 19.34
C TRP A 234 -13.55 11.66 20.15
N PHE A 235 -12.40 12.36 20.10
CA PHE A 235 -11.15 11.86 20.66
C PHE A 235 -10.41 12.91 21.46
N GLN A 236 -9.76 12.45 22.53
CA GLN A 236 -8.77 13.19 23.30
C GLN A 236 -7.38 12.63 23.02
N ILE A 237 -6.38 13.51 22.89
CA ILE A 237 -4.99 13.11 22.62
C ILE A 237 -4.06 13.73 23.66
N GLN A 238 -3.12 12.94 24.16
CA GLN A 238 -2.10 13.40 25.10
C GLN A 238 -0.72 12.81 24.79
N LYS A 239 0.32 13.42 25.35
CA LYS A 239 1.66 12.82 25.34
C LYS A 239 1.69 11.74 26.42
N GLY A 240 2.04 10.52 26.04
CA GLY A 240 2.30 9.43 26.99
C GLY A 240 3.74 9.48 27.50
N GLN A 241 4.19 8.38 28.11
CA GLN A 241 5.58 8.24 28.52
C GLN A 241 6.55 8.32 27.32
N GLY A 242 7.54 9.20 27.40
CA GLY A 242 8.55 9.40 26.35
C GLY A 242 8.02 10.08 25.08
N LYS A 243 8.27 9.46 23.91
CA LYS A 243 7.77 9.92 22.59
C LYS A 243 6.41 9.32 22.21
N SER A 244 5.79 8.54 23.10
CA SER A 244 4.50 7.91 22.82
C SER A 244 3.36 8.94 22.85
N ILE A 245 2.35 8.71 22.02
CA ILE A 245 1.12 9.51 22.00
C ILE A 245 0.00 8.58 22.43
N GLN A 246 -0.82 9.02 23.37
CA GLN A 246 -2.01 8.31 23.81
C GLN A 246 -3.26 9.00 23.29
N VAL A 247 -4.28 8.20 23.03
CA VAL A 247 -5.58 8.63 22.54
C VAL A 247 -6.68 7.94 23.34
N LYS A 248 -7.75 8.67 23.63
CA LYS A 248 -8.93 8.20 24.36
C LYS A 248 -10.19 8.60 23.61
N THR A 249 -11.22 7.75 23.66
CA THR A 249 -12.55 8.05 23.14
C THR A 249 -13.31 8.94 24.11
N LEU A 250 -14.02 9.95 23.56
CA LEU A 250 -14.83 10.89 24.34
C LEU A 250 -16.33 10.58 24.27
N ARG A 251 -16.70 9.42 23.72
CA ARG A 251 -18.11 9.01 23.67
C ARG A 251 -18.62 8.77 25.10
N LYS A 252 -19.60 9.59 25.49
CA LYS A 252 -20.70 9.19 26.36
C LYS A 252 -21.95 9.12 25.50
#